data_AF-A6DRE1-F1
#
_entry.id   AF-A6DRE1-F1
#
_cell.length_a   1.000
_cell.length_b   1.000
_cell.length_c   1.000
_cell.angle_alpha   90.00
_cell.angle_beta   90.00
_cell.angle_gamma   90.00
#
_symmetry.space_group_name_H-M   'P 1'
#
loop_
_entity.id
_entity.type
_entity.pdbx_description
1 polymer ?
#
loop_
_entity_poly.entity_id
_entity_poly.type
_entity_poly.pdbx_seq_one_letter_code
_entity_poly.pdbx_strand_id
1 'polypeptide(L)'
;MPVDLFDVVRKDKALDLNFEKVYKEPVRAAGRTLINKIYESYYDKDGTFIRQFQEHNFDARLFELYVYEYLKSAKFTIKDGFTAPDFLVEKDNIEVAIEVTTINPPSEGRQSIMDMSPEEVQFQEEHGKACKFSNSLRAKMAKKYWEKEHCTNKPFVIAIQDFQQDQSQIFTDKPLSNFLYGLDDVVNYDENGNLDTLHKQIAGHKIIGKDVEVDSGFFNDLDNENLSAVIFTNSGTWAKFTRMAIKFGWAPNITGQRIGYKFDPTPNATSPLVFSEYLDPPIQNERWGEGLVVMENPNAKHPLPRDYFPYALRTYMQDGKRLSDVPPNFIYSSTSIINETESLYLEDGTFLKKISLDAYKQIYRFPGLEMGVFNELEHYYHLQKQLVCFIAQDQTDNDYLYMILGNTVEDPMFRCVGIQSDIESLPEARSALQEAVLNYEN
;
A
#
# COMPACT_ATOMS: atom_id res chain seq x y z
N MET A 1 6.95 -6.41 -28.57
CA MET A 1 6.14 -5.40 -27.86
C MET A 1 6.15 -5.77 -26.38
N PRO A 2 6.23 -4.82 -25.45
CA PRO A 2 6.06 -5.12 -24.03
C PRO A 2 4.69 -5.80 -23.84
N VAL A 3 4.63 -6.75 -22.91
CA VAL A 3 3.40 -7.47 -22.58
C VAL A 3 2.47 -6.52 -21.81
N ASP A 4 1.20 -6.44 -22.22
CA ASP A 4 0.16 -5.74 -21.47
C ASP A 4 -0.67 -6.76 -20.69
N LEU A 5 -0.54 -6.75 -19.35
CA LEU A 5 -1.32 -7.64 -18.46
C LEU A 5 -2.82 -7.38 -18.52
N PHE A 6 -3.23 -6.22 -19.03
CA PHE A 6 -4.62 -5.80 -19.16
C PHE A 6 -5.19 -6.01 -20.56
N ASP A 7 -4.41 -6.54 -21.52
CA ASP A 7 -4.95 -7.01 -22.80
C ASP A 7 -5.55 -8.41 -22.62
N VAL A 8 -6.88 -8.51 -22.69
CA VAL A 8 -7.62 -9.74 -22.36
C VAL A 8 -7.31 -10.84 -23.38
N VAL A 9 -6.59 -11.88 -22.92
CA VAL A 9 -6.10 -12.96 -23.81
C VAL A 9 -7.18 -13.96 -24.18
N ARG A 10 -8.18 -14.20 -23.30
CA ARG A 10 -9.26 -15.18 -23.51
C ARG A 10 -10.63 -14.56 -23.29
N LYS A 11 -11.20 -14.01 -24.37
CA LYS A 11 -12.50 -13.33 -24.36
C LYS A 11 -13.69 -14.26 -24.09
N ASP A 12 -13.51 -15.58 -24.21
CA ASP A 12 -14.54 -16.60 -23.93
C ASP A 12 -14.59 -17.02 -22.46
N LYS A 13 -13.65 -16.57 -21.62
CA LYS A 13 -13.56 -16.92 -20.20
C LYS A 13 -14.09 -15.81 -19.31
N ALA A 14 -14.65 -16.22 -18.18
CA ALA A 14 -14.98 -15.28 -17.12
C ALA A 14 -13.69 -14.66 -16.58
N LEU A 15 -13.70 -13.34 -16.43
CA LEU A 15 -12.63 -12.58 -15.80
C LEU A 15 -12.83 -12.58 -14.28
N ASP A 16 -11.72 -12.42 -13.55
CA ASP A 16 -11.78 -12.13 -12.12
C ASP A 16 -12.49 -10.79 -11.90
N LEU A 17 -13.40 -10.72 -10.92
CA LEU A 17 -14.20 -9.53 -10.67
C LEU A 17 -13.35 -8.31 -10.27
N ASN A 18 -12.26 -8.52 -9.53
CA ASN A 18 -11.35 -7.45 -9.13
C ASN A 18 -10.47 -7.03 -10.31
N PHE A 19 -10.03 -7.98 -11.16
CA PHE A 19 -9.39 -7.66 -12.42
C PHE A 19 -10.29 -6.80 -13.31
N GLU A 20 -11.56 -7.19 -13.49
CA GLU A 20 -12.50 -6.49 -14.37
C GLU A 20 -12.73 -5.03 -13.93
N LYS A 21 -12.87 -4.79 -12.62
CA LYS A 21 -12.93 -3.42 -12.06
C LYS A 21 -11.67 -2.62 -12.39
N VAL A 22 -10.49 -3.24 -12.18
CA VAL A 22 -9.20 -2.60 -12.50
C VAL A 22 -9.04 -2.31 -13.98
N TYR A 23 -9.47 -3.23 -14.83
CA TYR A 23 -9.38 -3.16 -16.28
C TYR A 23 -10.25 -2.03 -16.86
N LYS A 24 -11.49 -1.87 -16.38
CA LYS A 24 -12.48 -0.98 -17.01
C LYS A 24 -12.46 0.47 -16.54
N GLU A 25 -12.10 0.73 -15.28
CA GLU A 25 -12.26 2.07 -14.69
C GLU A 25 -11.14 3.04 -15.13
N PRO A 26 -11.45 4.25 -15.66
CA PRO A 26 -10.45 5.22 -16.09
C PRO A 26 -9.56 5.74 -14.97
N VAL A 27 -10.13 5.99 -13.78
CA VAL A 27 -9.39 6.34 -12.54
C VAL A 27 -8.25 5.34 -12.22
N ARG A 28 -8.33 4.14 -12.79
CA ARG A 28 -7.35 3.07 -12.59
C ARG A 28 -6.26 3.01 -13.67
N ALA A 29 -6.17 3.94 -14.62
CA ALA A 29 -5.15 3.85 -15.68
C ALA A 29 -3.70 3.90 -15.19
N ALA A 30 -3.41 4.75 -14.20
CA ALA A 30 -2.05 4.96 -13.72
C ALA A 30 -1.45 3.71 -13.06
N GLY A 31 -2.21 3.04 -12.20
CA GLY A 31 -1.74 1.81 -11.57
C GLY A 31 -1.55 0.66 -12.59
N ARG A 32 -2.31 0.63 -13.70
CA ARG A 32 -2.19 -0.40 -14.75
C ARG A 32 -0.86 -0.23 -15.46
N THR A 33 -0.52 1.03 -15.76
CA THR A 33 0.77 1.42 -16.32
C THR A 33 1.92 0.96 -15.42
N LEU A 34 1.85 1.22 -14.11
CA LEU A 34 2.89 0.78 -13.17
C LEU A 34 2.97 -0.74 -13.04
N ILE A 35 1.84 -1.44 -12.98
CA ILE A 35 1.80 -2.91 -12.91
C ILE A 35 2.46 -3.53 -14.15
N ASN A 36 2.12 -3.04 -15.35
CA ASN A 36 2.79 -3.47 -16.58
C ASN A 36 4.29 -3.19 -16.52
N LYS A 37 4.70 -2.02 -16.02
CA LYS A 37 6.11 -1.67 -15.89
C LYS A 37 6.89 -2.59 -14.95
N ILE A 38 6.28 -2.98 -13.83
CA ILE A 38 6.87 -3.94 -12.89
C ILE A 38 7.00 -5.31 -13.57
N TYR A 39 5.93 -5.75 -14.25
CA TYR A 39 5.87 -7.04 -14.93
C TYR A 39 6.91 -7.18 -16.05
N GLU A 40 7.29 -6.11 -16.74
CA GLU A 40 8.38 -6.13 -17.76
C GLU A 40 9.68 -6.77 -17.25
N SER A 41 9.93 -6.69 -15.95
CA SER A 41 11.12 -7.27 -15.32
C SER A 41 10.84 -8.51 -14.47
N TYR A 42 9.56 -8.87 -14.29
CA TYR A 42 9.14 -10.02 -13.51
C TYR A 42 9.36 -11.31 -14.28
N TYR A 43 9.93 -12.33 -13.63
CA TYR A 43 10.16 -13.63 -14.24
C TYR A 43 8.92 -14.54 -14.10
N ASP A 44 8.14 -14.68 -15.17
CA ASP A 44 7.01 -15.62 -15.24
C ASP A 44 7.53 -17.06 -15.34
N LYS A 45 7.54 -17.76 -14.20
CA LYS A 45 8.21 -19.05 -14.01
C LYS A 45 7.61 -20.18 -14.84
N ASP A 46 6.30 -20.19 -15.02
CA ASP A 46 5.57 -21.30 -15.64
C ASP A 46 4.74 -20.85 -16.86
N GLY A 47 4.80 -19.57 -17.22
CA GLY A 47 4.09 -19.00 -18.35
C GLY A 47 2.58 -18.89 -18.12
N THR A 48 2.11 -19.04 -16.88
CA THR A 48 0.69 -19.00 -16.54
C THR A 48 0.26 -17.71 -15.88
N PHE A 49 1.20 -16.81 -15.54
CA PHE A 49 0.93 -15.60 -14.76
C PHE A 49 -0.21 -14.77 -15.35
N ILE A 50 -0.13 -14.42 -16.64
CA ILE A 50 -1.12 -13.56 -17.33
C ILE A 50 -2.51 -14.16 -17.23
N ARG A 51 -2.63 -15.46 -17.49
CA ARG A 51 -3.91 -16.18 -17.45
C ARG A 51 -4.49 -16.18 -16.04
N GLN A 52 -3.68 -16.47 -15.03
CA GLN A 52 -4.11 -16.47 -13.63
C GLN A 52 -4.52 -15.06 -13.16
N PHE A 53 -3.75 -14.05 -13.56
CA PHE A 53 -3.97 -12.64 -13.24
C PHE A 53 -5.31 -12.13 -13.77
N GLN A 54 -5.70 -12.52 -14.99
CA GLN A 54 -6.95 -12.07 -15.62
C GLN A 54 -8.20 -12.85 -15.15
N GLU A 55 -8.08 -14.12 -14.78
CA GLU A 55 -9.25 -15.02 -14.69
C GLU A 55 -9.70 -15.41 -13.29
N HIS A 56 -8.79 -15.63 -12.34
CA HIS A 56 -9.17 -16.22 -11.03
C HIS A 56 -8.24 -15.95 -9.85
N ASN A 57 -7.05 -15.37 -10.06
CA ASN A 57 -6.06 -15.13 -9.00
C ASN A 57 -5.55 -13.69 -9.03
N PHE A 58 -6.41 -12.72 -9.36
CA PHE A 58 -5.97 -11.32 -9.52
C PHE A 58 -5.23 -10.80 -8.29
N ASP A 59 -5.85 -10.91 -7.11
CA ASP A 59 -5.28 -10.39 -5.86
C ASP A 59 -3.99 -11.12 -5.47
N ALA A 60 -3.92 -12.44 -5.66
CA ALA A 60 -2.72 -13.22 -5.38
C ALA A 60 -1.55 -12.86 -6.30
N ARG A 61 -1.81 -12.74 -7.61
CA ARG A 61 -0.79 -12.34 -8.58
C ARG A 61 -0.37 -10.87 -8.39
N LEU A 62 -1.30 -9.99 -8.03
CA LEU A 62 -0.99 -8.61 -7.69
C LEU A 62 -0.10 -8.52 -6.43
N PHE A 63 -0.37 -9.35 -5.42
CA PHE A 63 0.44 -9.42 -4.21
C PHE A 63 1.87 -9.94 -4.50
N GLU A 64 2.03 -10.90 -5.40
CA GLU A 64 3.36 -11.31 -5.86
C GLU A 64 4.14 -10.19 -6.54
N LEU A 65 3.50 -9.38 -7.39
CA LEU A 65 4.14 -8.20 -7.98
C LEU A 65 4.52 -7.16 -6.93
N TYR A 66 3.69 -7.00 -5.89
CA TYR A 66 4.02 -6.13 -4.76
C TYR A 66 5.25 -6.62 -4.01
N VAL A 67 5.32 -7.92 -3.68
CA VAL A 67 6.48 -8.50 -2.99
C VAL A 67 7.73 -8.40 -3.86
N TYR A 68 7.62 -8.71 -5.15
CA TYR A 68 8.71 -8.56 -6.12
C TYR A 68 9.26 -7.13 -6.16
N GLU A 69 8.38 -6.14 -6.28
CA GLU A 69 8.78 -4.74 -6.37
C GLU A 69 9.32 -4.21 -5.03
N TYR A 70 8.77 -4.66 -3.90
CA TYR A 70 9.37 -4.42 -2.59
C TYR A 70 10.82 -4.93 -2.55
N LEU A 71 11.05 -6.20 -2.90
CA LEU A 71 12.38 -6.81 -2.90
C LEU A 71 13.37 -6.03 -3.78
N LYS A 72 12.96 -5.63 -4.99
CA LYS A 72 13.80 -4.82 -5.87
C LYS A 72 14.09 -3.43 -5.33
N SER A 73 13.07 -2.74 -4.83
CA SER A 73 13.22 -1.40 -4.23
C SER A 73 14.14 -1.44 -3.01
N ALA A 74 14.10 -2.52 -2.24
CA ALA A 74 14.94 -2.82 -1.08
C ALA A 74 16.33 -3.38 -1.43
N LYS A 75 16.69 -3.42 -2.72
CA LYS A 75 17.99 -3.83 -3.27
C LYS A 75 18.36 -5.28 -3.01
N PHE A 76 17.38 -6.18 -2.94
CA PHE A 76 17.63 -7.61 -2.99
C PHE A 76 18.01 -8.05 -4.40
N THR A 77 18.93 -9.02 -4.49
CA THR A 77 19.17 -9.76 -5.72
C THR A 77 18.19 -10.92 -5.79
N ILE A 78 17.31 -10.95 -6.79
CA ILE A 78 16.36 -12.04 -6.99
C ILE A 78 17.02 -13.10 -7.89
N LYS A 79 17.03 -14.36 -7.43
CA LYS A 79 17.61 -15.50 -8.15
C LYS A 79 16.51 -16.24 -8.91
N ASP A 80 16.50 -16.07 -10.22
CA ASP A 80 15.60 -16.77 -11.13
C ASP A 80 16.03 -18.22 -11.37
N GLY A 81 15.21 -18.97 -12.12
CA GLY A 81 15.50 -20.37 -12.50
C GLY A 81 14.85 -21.43 -11.60
N PHE A 82 14.09 -21.02 -10.57
CA PHE A 82 13.39 -21.92 -9.67
C PHE A 82 11.88 -21.69 -9.69
N THR A 83 11.11 -22.77 -9.86
CA THR A 83 9.63 -22.70 -9.92
C THR A 83 8.97 -22.48 -8.56
N ALA A 84 9.59 -22.95 -7.47
CA ALA A 84 9.12 -22.68 -6.11
C ALA A 84 10.26 -22.79 -5.08
N PRO A 85 10.25 -22.02 -3.99
CA PRO A 85 9.19 -21.06 -3.62
C PRO A 85 9.17 -19.81 -4.50
N ASP A 86 8.19 -18.92 -4.30
CA ASP A 86 7.95 -17.75 -5.16
C ASP A 86 9.18 -16.85 -5.37
N PHE A 87 10.05 -16.68 -4.38
CA PHE A 87 11.33 -16.00 -4.55
C PHE A 87 12.47 -16.71 -3.82
N LEU A 88 13.65 -16.74 -4.45
CA LEU A 88 14.92 -16.92 -3.76
C LEU A 88 15.66 -15.60 -3.88
N VAL A 89 15.99 -14.97 -2.75
CA VAL A 89 16.62 -13.65 -2.74
C VAL A 89 17.92 -13.67 -1.97
N GLU A 90 18.84 -12.80 -2.37
CA GLU A 90 20.10 -12.58 -1.67
C GLU A 90 20.26 -11.11 -1.30
N LYS A 91 20.72 -10.88 -0.07
CA LYS A 91 21.20 -9.58 0.38
C LYS A 91 22.31 -9.78 1.42
N ASP A 92 23.36 -8.98 1.32
CA ASP A 92 24.53 -9.05 2.21
C ASP A 92 25.13 -10.48 2.30
N ASN A 93 25.17 -11.19 1.17
CA ASN A 93 25.62 -12.59 1.02
C ASN A 93 24.79 -13.63 1.79
N ILE A 94 23.56 -13.28 2.18
CA ILE A 94 22.64 -14.20 2.85
C ILE A 94 21.48 -14.45 1.90
N GLU A 95 21.20 -15.73 1.65
CA GLU A 95 20.09 -16.15 0.81
C GLU A 95 18.87 -16.51 1.65
N VAL A 96 17.69 -16.07 1.24
CA VAL A 96 16.41 -16.35 1.90
C VAL A 96 15.39 -16.80 0.86
N ALA A 97 14.70 -17.88 1.19
CA ALA A 97 13.61 -18.43 0.39
C ALA A 97 12.27 -17.85 0.87
N ILE A 98 11.47 -17.29 -0.03
CA ILE A 98 10.22 -16.60 0.29
C ILE A 98 9.08 -17.22 -0.52
N GLU A 99 8.07 -17.73 0.17
CA GLU A 99 6.79 -18.14 -0.44
C GLU A 99 5.75 -17.03 -0.22
N VAL A 100 4.94 -16.75 -1.24
CA VAL A 100 3.86 -15.78 -1.18
C VAL A 100 2.52 -16.51 -1.09
N THR A 101 1.63 -15.98 -0.26
CA THR A 101 0.28 -16.53 -0.12
C THR A 101 -0.71 -15.43 0.24
N THR A 102 -1.98 -15.66 -0.06
CA THR A 102 -3.06 -14.78 0.36
C THR A 102 -4.10 -15.55 1.15
N ILE A 103 -4.95 -14.82 1.86
CA ILE A 103 -6.19 -15.36 2.37
C ILE A 103 -7.35 -14.63 1.73
N ASN A 104 -8.14 -15.37 0.98
CA ASN A 104 -9.26 -14.84 0.22
C ASN A 104 -10.58 -15.05 0.98
N PRO A 105 -11.63 -14.27 0.67
CA PRO A 105 -12.96 -14.56 1.18
C PRO A 105 -13.40 -15.99 0.81
N PRO A 106 -14.24 -16.65 1.63
CA PRO A 106 -14.82 -17.93 1.25
C PRO A 106 -15.64 -17.77 -0.05
N SER A 107 -15.58 -18.79 -0.91
CA SER A 107 -16.27 -18.82 -2.21
C SER A 107 -17.80 -18.91 -2.08
N GLU A 108 -18.31 -19.38 -0.94
CA GLU A 108 -19.75 -19.49 -0.64
C GLU A 108 -20.03 -19.07 0.82
N GLY A 109 -21.22 -18.51 1.06
CA GLY A 109 -21.72 -18.29 2.42
C GLY A 109 -21.05 -17.14 3.18
N ARG A 110 -20.87 -15.97 2.56
CA ARG A 110 -20.59 -14.74 3.30
C ARG A 110 -21.80 -14.50 4.23
N GLN A 111 -21.70 -14.89 5.50
CA GLN A 111 -22.60 -14.35 6.50
C GLN A 111 -22.40 -12.83 6.46
N SER A 112 -23.49 -12.09 6.26
CA SER A 112 -23.40 -10.65 6.28
C SER A 112 -22.91 -10.25 7.67
N ILE A 113 -21.89 -9.40 7.73
CA ILE A 113 -21.47 -8.75 8.98
C ILE A 113 -22.66 -8.00 9.60
N MET A 114 -23.61 -7.55 8.76
CA MET A 114 -24.85 -6.90 9.21
C MET A 114 -25.77 -7.82 10.01
N ASP A 115 -25.60 -9.14 9.90
CA ASP A 115 -26.40 -10.12 10.63
C ASP A 115 -25.74 -10.58 11.95
N MET A 116 -24.53 -10.09 12.24
CA MET A 116 -23.74 -10.43 13.43
C MET A 116 -23.82 -9.33 14.49
N SER A 117 -23.74 -9.70 15.78
CA SER A 117 -23.54 -8.73 16.86
C SER A 117 -22.13 -8.13 16.80
N PRO A 118 -21.89 -6.93 17.37
CA PRO A 118 -20.54 -6.36 17.46
C PRO A 118 -19.52 -7.31 18.10
N GLU A 119 -19.94 -8.07 19.11
CA GLU A 119 -19.11 -9.06 19.79
C GLU A 119 -18.77 -10.26 18.89
N GLU A 120 -19.73 -10.73 18.09
CA GLU A 120 -19.50 -11.80 17.12
C GLU A 120 -18.55 -11.36 16.00
N VAL A 121 -18.68 -10.11 15.54
CA VAL A 121 -17.75 -9.50 14.58
C VAL A 121 -16.35 -9.45 15.17
N GLN A 122 -16.19 -8.90 16.39
CA GLN A 122 -14.90 -8.86 17.07
C GLN A 122 -14.30 -10.26 17.25
N PHE A 123 -15.11 -11.24 17.66
CA PHE A 123 -14.67 -12.62 17.82
C PHE A 123 -14.17 -13.23 16.51
N GLN A 124 -14.89 -13.01 15.41
CA GLN A 124 -14.47 -13.50 14.09
C GLN A 124 -13.21 -12.80 13.56
N GLU A 125 -13.05 -11.52 13.87
CA GLU A 125 -11.86 -10.75 13.55
C GLU A 125 -10.62 -11.27 14.31
N GLU A 126 -10.77 -11.61 15.60
CA GLU A 126 -9.67 -12.09 16.42
C GLU A 126 -9.37 -13.59 16.20
N HIS A 127 -10.38 -14.45 16.27
CA HIS A 127 -10.22 -15.90 16.22
C HIS A 127 -10.47 -16.50 14.83
N GLY A 128 -11.51 -16.01 14.13
CA GLY A 128 -11.86 -16.51 12.81
C GLY A 128 -10.75 -16.29 11.78
N LYS A 129 -10.10 -15.12 11.82
CA LYS A 129 -8.93 -14.83 10.98
C LYS A 129 -7.73 -15.69 11.34
N ALA A 130 -7.41 -15.85 12.63
CA ALA A 130 -6.35 -16.73 13.09
C ALA A 130 -6.49 -18.16 12.53
N CYS A 131 -7.69 -18.73 12.56
CA CYS A 131 -7.96 -20.06 11.98
C CYS A 131 -7.67 -20.11 10.47
N LYS A 132 -7.98 -19.05 9.72
CA LYS A 132 -7.70 -18.98 8.28
C LYS A 132 -6.22 -18.77 7.99
N PHE A 133 -5.53 -17.96 8.79
CA PHE A 133 -4.06 -17.85 8.74
C PHE A 133 -3.41 -19.22 8.94
N SER A 134 -3.85 -19.96 9.96
CA SER A 134 -3.39 -21.32 10.24
C SER A 134 -3.52 -22.24 9.02
N ASN A 135 -4.69 -22.25 8.36
CA ASN A 135 -4.91 -23.07 7.16
C ASN A 135 -3.94 -22.72 6.03
N SER A 136 -3.73 -21.42 5.76
CA SER A 136 -2.83 -20.96 4.70
C SER A 136 -1.37 -21.32 5.02
N LEU A 137 -0.91 -21.03 6.23
CA LEU A 137 0.46 -21.36 6.66
C LEU A 137 0.72 -22.86 6.66
N ARG A 138 -0.19 -23.68 7.22
CA ARG A 138 -0.03 -25.15 7.22
C ARG A 138 0.00 -25.72 5.81
N ALA A 139 -0.83 -25.21 4.89
CA ALA A 139 -0.80 -25.63 3.49
C ALA A 139 0.54 -25.33 2.80
N LYS A 140 1.19 -24.21 3.14
CA LYS A 140 2.53 -23.86 2.64
C LYS A 140 3.64 -24.64 3.32
N MET A 141 3.56 -24.87 4.63
CA MET A 141 4.50 -25.72 5.36
C MET A 141 4.50 -27.16 4.84
N ALA A 142 3.34 -27.70 4.46
CA ALA A 142 3.23 -29.03 3.87
C ALA A 142 3.99 -29.19 2.54
N LYS A 143 4.36 -28.09 1.87
CA LYS A 143 5.19 -28.11 0.65
C LYS A 143 6.67 -28.35 0.92
N LYS A 144 7.12 -28.16 2.17
CA LYS A 144 8.49 -28.42 2.63
C LYS A 144 9.55 -27.82 1.72
N TYR A 145 9.39 -26.55 1.34
CA TYR A 145 10.30 -25.91 0.39
C TYR A 145 11.76 -25.92 0.83
N TRP A 146 12.04 -25.97 2.13
CA TRP A 146 13.38 -26.12 2.70
C TRP A 146 14.09 -27.43 2.35
N GLU A 147 13.37 -28.47 1.90
CA GLU A 147 13.94 -29.74 1.44
C GLU A 147 14.44 -29.67 -0.03
N LYS A 148 14.17 -28.57 -0.74
CA LYS A 148 14.69 -28.36 -2.10
C LYS A 148 16.18 -28.03 -2.06
N GLU A 149 16.93 -28.50 -3.06
CA GLU A 149 18.38 -28.29 -3.17
C GLU A 149 18.77 -26.82 -3.06
N HIS A 150 18.08 -25.94 -3.80
CA HIS A 150 18.34 -24.50 -3.77
C HIS A 150 17.84 -23.79 -2.50
N CYS A 151 17.06 -24.43 -1.63
CA CYS A 151 16.56 -23.86 -0.38
C CYS A 151 17.22 -24.45 0.88
N THR A 152 18.01 -25.52 0.73
CA THR A 152 18.62 -26.22 1.86
C THR A 152 19.56 -25.29 2.62
N ASN A 153 19.51 -25.36 3.96
CA ASN A 153 20.29 -24.55 4.90
C ASN A 153 20.07 -23.03 4.80
N LYS A 154 18.89 -22.59 4.33
CA LYS A 154 18.54 -21.17 4.20
C LYS A 154 17.32 -20.85 5.06
N PRO A 155 17.21 -19.60 5.55
CA PRO A 155 15.96 -19.13 6.13
C PRO A 155 14.80 -19.27 5.12
N PHE A 156 13.66 -19.76 5.59
CA PHE A 156 12.43 -19.85 4.82
C PHE A 156 11.36 -18.94 5.41
N VAL A 157 10.75 -18.13 4.58
CA VAL A 157 9.81 -17.07 4.99
C VAL A 157 8.51 -17.22 4.20
N ILE A 158 7.39 -16.96 4.85
CA ILE A 158 6.09 -16.87 4.18
C ILE A 158 5.61 -15.42 4.23
N ALA A 159 5.44 -14.79 3.06
CA ALA A 159 4.76 -13.51 2.93
C ALA A 159 3.26 -13.72 2.73
N ILE A 160 2.44 -13.09 3.56
CA ILE A 160 1.00 -13.29 3.62
C ILE A 160 0.24 -11.97 3.65
N GLN A 161 -0.83 -11.89 2.87
CA GLN A 161 -1.78 -10.77 2.89
C GLN A 161 -3.22 -11.28 3.05
N ASP A 162 -4.02 -10.54 3.82
CA ASP A 162 -5.45 -10.78 4.00
C ASP A 162 -6.28 -9.96 3.00
N PHE A 163 -7.12 -10.63 2.20
CA PHE A 163 -8.06 -10.03 1.25
C PHE A 163 -9.54 -10.33 1.59
N GLN A 164 -9.85 -10.82 2.80
CA GLN A 164 -11.16 -11.40 3.14
C GLN A 164 -12.37 -10.44 3.06
N GLN A 165 -12.18 -9.14 3.24
CA GLN A 165 -13.28 -8.17 3.30
C GLN A 165 -12.97 -6.91 2.49
N ASP A 166 -14.02 -6.25 2.02
CA ASP A 166 -13.92 -4.86 1.59
C ASP A 166 -13.40 -4.06 2.79
N GLN A 167 -12.36 -3.25 2.59
CA GLN A 167 -11.63 -2.57 3.68
C GLN A 167 -10.87 -3.50 4.64
N SER A 168 -10.52 -4.73 4.22
CA SER A 168 -9.54 -5.58 4.94
C SER A 168 -8.23 -4.84 5.29
N GLN A 169 -7.94 -3.78 4.54
CA GLN A 169 -6.81 -2.88 4.72
C GLN A 169 -6.85 -2.04 6.01
N ILE A 170 -7.98 -2.02 6.73
CA ILE A 170 -8.11 -1.34 8.03
C ILE A 170 -7.61 -2.23 9.17
N PHE A 171 -7.65 -3.55 9.00
CA PHE A 171 -7.24 -4.50 10.03
C PHE A 171 -5.72 -4.60 10.13
N THR A 172 -5.24 -4.77 11.36
CA THR A 172 -3.84 -4.87 11.70
C THR A 172 -3.37 -6.33 11.68
N ASP A 173 -2.08 -6.49 11.92
CA ASP A 173 -1.36 -7.74 12.04
C ASP A 173 -1.67 -8.54 13.33
N LYS A 174 -2.46 -7.97 14.25
CA LYS A 174 -2.72 -8.52 15.60
C LYS A 174 -3.25 -9.97 15.59
N PRO A 175 -4.29 -10.36 14.82
CA PRO A 175 -4.78 -11.75 14.85
C PRO A 175 -3.72 -12.77 14.43
N LEU A 176 -2.91 -12.42 13.42
CA LEU A 176 -1.81 -13.25 12.94
C LEU A 176 -0.69 -13.31 13.99
N SER A 177 -0.27 -12.17 14.55
CA SER A 177 0.75 -12.12 15.60
C SER A 177 0.34 -12.94 16.84
N ASN A 178 -0.91 -12.79 17.29
CA ASN A 178 -1.46 -13.52 18.41
C ASN A 178 -1.49 -15.03 18.16
N PHE A 179 -1.87 -15.45 16.94
CA PHE A 179 -1.82 -16.85 16.51
C PHE A 179 -0.39 -17.41 16.46
N LEU A 180 0.55 -16.67 15.89
CA LEU A 180 1.93 -17.14 15.71
C LEU A 180 2.66 -17.33 17.03
N TYR A 181 2.56 -16.35 17.94
CA TYR A 181 3.28 -16.36 19.22
C TYR A 181 2.49 -17.03 20.36
N GLY A 182 1.16 -17.17 20.23
CA GLY A 182 0.32 -17.71 21.31
C GLY A 182 0.09 -16.72 22.46
N LEU A 183 0.22 -15.43 22.19
CA LEU A 183 0.21 -14.35 23.18
C LEU A 183 -0.69 -13.21 22.74
N ASP A 184 -1.46 -12.65 23.67
CA ASP A 184 -2.16 -11.38 23.52
C ASP A 184 -1.54 -10.32 24.44
N ASP A 185 -1.18 -9.18 23.85
CA ASP A 185 -0.63 -8.04 24.60
C ASP A 185 -1.76 -7.18 25.14
N VAL A 186 -1.77 -7.01 26.46
CA VAL A 186 -2.78 -6.24 27.18
C VAL A 186 -2.11 -5.04 27.85
N VAL A 187 -2.68 -3.86 27.57
CA VAL A 187 -2.28 -2.60 28.18
C VAL A 187 -2.41 -2.71 29.70
N ASN A 188 -1.32 -2.43 30.39
CA ASN A 188 -1.24 -2.31 31.83
C ASN A 188 -0.45 -1.05 32.19
N TYR A 189 -0.50 -0.62 33.44
CA TYR A 189 0.33 0.50 33.92
C TYR A 189 1.04 0.09 35.20
N ASP A 190 2.31 0.48 35.33
CA ASP A 190 3.09 0.29 36.55
C ASP A 190 2.65 1.28 37.66
N GLU A 191 3.22 1.13 38.86
CA GLU A 191 2.91 2.00 40.01
C GLU A 191 3.25 3.48 39.77
N ASN A 192 4.10 3.79 38.79
CA ASN A 192 4.49 5.15 38.42
C ASN A 192 3.65 5.71 37.26
N GLY A 193 2.66 4.96 36.75
CA GLY A 193 1.82 5.34 35.62
C GLY A 193 2.49 5.16 34.25
N ASN A 194 3.62 4.46 34.16
CA ASN A 194 4.22 4.10 32.88
C ASN A 194 3.50 2.89 32.28
N LEU A 195 3.45 2.83 30.95
CA LEU A 195 2.88 1.68 30.24
C LEU A 195 3.71 0.44 30.55
N ASP A 196 3.05 -0.57 31.08
CA ASP A 196 3.55 -1.94 31.22
C ASP A 196 2.71 -2.85 30.32
N THR A 197 3.28 -3.92 29.79
CA THR A 197 2.55 -4.83 28.90
C THR A 197 2.41 -6.20 29.54
N LEU A 198 1.16 -6.60 29.79
CA LEU A 198 0.85 -7.96 30.24
C LEU A 198 0.68 -8.86 29.02
N HIS A 199 1.36 -10.00 29.02
CA HIS A 199 1.23 -11.00 27.97
C HIS A 199 0.29 -12.12 28.46
N LYS A 200 -0.91 -12.20 27.87
CA LYS A 200 -1.87 -13.28 28.16
C LYS A 200 -1.66 -14.44 27.20
N GLN A 201 -1.56 -15.66 27.74
CA GLN A 201 -1.49 -16.86 26.91
C GLN A 201 -2.81 -17.10 26.18
N ILE A 202 -2.75 -17.42 24.89
CA ILE A 202 -3.91 -17.84 24.10
C ILE A 202 -3.75 -19.33 23.84
N ALA A 203 -4.72 -20.14 24.27
CA ALA A 203 -4.67 -21.59 24.04
C ALA A 203 -5.01 -21.93 22.59
N GLY A 204 -6.10 -21.38 22.05
CA GLY A 204 -6.57 -21.70 20.71
C GLY A 204 -7.60 -20.71 20.18
N HIS A 205 -8.05 -20.99 18.96
CA HIS A 205 -8.94 -20.16 18.16
C HIS A 205 -10.07 -20.99 17.57
N LYS A 206 -11.24 -20.38 17.40
CA LYS A 206 -12.45 -21.03 16.87
C LYS A 206 -13.14 -20.16 15.83
N ILE A 207 -13.95 -20.80 15.00
CA ILE A 207 -14.87 -20.11 14.08
C ILE A 207 -16.29 -20.35 14.60
N ILE A 208 -17.09 -19.28 14.74
CA ILE A 208 -18.50 -19.41 15.15
C ILE A 208 -19.22 -20.38 14.22
N GLY A 209 -19.94 -21.34 14.79
CA GLY A 209 -20.71 -22.34 14.03
C GLY A 209 -19.87 -23.48 13.44
N LYS A 210 -18.57 -23.57 13.71
CA LYS A 210 -17.74 -24.72 13.34
C LYS A 210 -17.13 -25.38 14.56
N ASP A 211 -17.19 -26.70 14.60
CA ASP A 211 -16.53 -27.53 15.63
C ASP A 211 -15.08 -27.83 15.23
N VAL A 212 -14.31 -26.75 14.99
CA VAL A 212 -12.89 -26.82 14.65
C VAL A 212 -12.16 -25.85 15.56
N GLU A 213 -11.20 -26.38 16.31
CA GLU A 213 -10.31 -25.62 17.17
C GLU A 213 -8.89 -25.65 16.61
N VAL A 214 -8.24 -24.48 16.61
CA VAL A 214 -6.89 -24.30 16.12
C VAL A 214 -6.02 -23.84 17.29
N ASP A 215 -5.01 -24.62 17.66
CA ASP A 215 -4.06 -24.23 18.69
C ASP A 215 -3.30 -22.96 18.30
N SER A 216 -3.10 -22.07 19.26
CA SER A 216 -2.25 -20.89 19.10
C SER A 216 -0.78 -21.25 19.36
N GLY A 217 0.13 -20.30 19.10
CA GLY A 217 1.56 -20.52 19.29
C GLY A 217 2.16 -21.36 18.18
N PHE A 218 1.81 -21.05 16.93
CA PHE A 218 2.32 -21.75 15.74
C PHE A 218 3.86 -21.88 15.72
N PHE A 219 4.58 -20.87 16.20
CA PHE A 219 6.04 -20.89 16.31
C PHE A 219 6.58 -21.81 17.42
N ASN A 220 5.75 -22.21 18.39
CA ASN A 220 6.14 -23.10 19.49
C ASN A 220 6.07 -24.58 19.10
N ASP A 221 5.44 -24.90 17.96
CA ASP A 221 5.38 -26.23 17.40
C ASP A 221 6.72 -26.58 16.71
N LEU A 222 7.37 -27.65 17.15
CA LEU A 222 8.67 -28.09 16.64
C LEU A 222 8.61 -28.48 15.15
N ASP A 223 7.43 -28.87 14.66
CA ASP A 223 7.25 -29.15 13.22
C ASP A 223 7.41 -27.88 12.36
N ASN A 224 7.38 -26.70 12.96
CA ASN A 224 7.52 -25.41 12.30
C ASN A 224 8.91 -24.77 12.45
N GLU A 225 9.92 -25.47 12.98
CA GLU A 225 11.29 -24.94 13.14
C GLU A 225 11.94 -24.47 11.81
N ASN A 226 11.48 -25.01 10.67
CA ASN A 226 12.01 -24.63 9.35
C ASN A 226 11.44 -23.29 8.84
N LEU A 227 10.40 -22.75 9.47
CA LEU A 227 9.89 -21.41 9.16
C LEU A 227 10.64 -20.37 9.98
N SER A 228 11.37 -19.49 9.31
CA SER A 228 12.19 -18.46 9.94
C SER A 228 11.39 -17.24 10.36
N ALA A 229 10.41 -16.85 9.55
CA ALA A 229 9.52 -15.72 9.84
C ALA A 229 8.26 -15.76 8.97
N VAL A 230 7.27 -14.98 9.38
CA VAL A 230 6.10 -14.63 8.56
C VAL A 230 6.14 -13.13 8.29
N ILE A 231 6.04 -12.74 7.02
CA ILE A 231 5.87 -11.34 6.62
C ILE A 231 4.40 -11.09 6.40
N PHE A 232 3.83 -10.10 7.08
CA PHE A 232 2.47 -9.64 6.89
C PHE A 232 2.44 -8.26 6.24
N THR A 233 1.44 -8.04 5.38
CA THR A 233 1.07 -6.70 4.94
C THR A 233 -0.38 -6.65 4.49
N ASN A 234 -0.93 -5.44 4.47
CA ASN A 234 -2.21 -5.05 3.88
C ASN A 234 -1.98 -4.00 2.75
N SER A 235 -0.74 -3.84 2.29
CA SER A 235 -0.40 -2.79 1.32
C SER A 235 -0.30 -3.29 -0.12
N GLY A 236 -0.31 -4.61 -0.38
CA GLY A 236 -0.26 -5.18 -1.73
C GLY A 236 -1.60 -5.10 -2.45
N THR A 237 -2.13 -3.90 -2.63
CA THR A 237 -3.44 -3.65 -3.25
C THR A 237 -3.33 -2.70 -4.42
N TRP A 238 -4.36 -2.70 -5.27
CA TRP A 238 -4.52 -1.74 -6.35
C TRP A 238 -4.24 -0.27 -5.94
N ALA A 239 -4.74 0.13 -4.77
CA ALA A 239 -4.57 1.49 -4.26
C ALA A 239 -3.09 1.86 -4.07
N LYS A 240 -2.27 0.92 -3.59
CA LYS A 240 -0.81 1.11 -3.48
C LYS A 240 -0.18 1.35 -4.82
N PHE A 241 -0.46 0.51 -5.82
CA PHE A 241 0.08 0.70 -7.17
C PHE A 241 -0.34 2.05 -7.77
N THR A 242 -1.57 2.51 -7.52
CA THR A 242 -2.03 3.83 -7.97
C THR A 242 -1.26 4.96 -7.28
N ARG A 243 -1.10 4.91 -5.95
CA ARG A 243 -0.32 5.91 -5.21
C ARG A 243 1.14 5.94 -5.61
N MET A 244 1.73 4.78 -5.87
CA MET A 244 3.10 4.69 -6.37
C MET A 244 3.22 5.24 -7.79
N ALA A 245 2.22 5.06 -8.65
CA ALA A 245 2.20 5.60 -10.02
C ALA A 245 2.09 7.14 -10.05
N ILE A 246 1.40 7.76 -9.08
CA ILE A 246 1.29 9.22 -8.95
C ILE A 246 2.67 9.88 -8.87
N LYS A 247 3.63 9.24 -8.20
CA LYS A 247 5.01 9.75 -8.03
C LYS A 247 5.78 9.91 -9.32
N PHE A 248 5.44 9.11 -10.33
CA PHE A 248 6.05 9.18 -11.64
C PHE A 248 5.32 10.14 -12.58
N GLY A 249 4.27 10.83 -12.11
CA GLY A 249 3.43 11.69 -12.94
C GLY A 249 2.53 10.90 -13.89
N TRP A 250 2.30 9.60 -13.68
CA TRP A 250 1.47 8.78 -14.58
C TRP A 250 -0.04 8.85 -14.28
N ALA A 251 -0.43 9.71 -13.35
CA ALA A 251 -1.80 9.85 -12.89
C ALA A 251 -2.25 11.32 -12.93
N PRO A 252 -2.24 11.98 -14.11
CA PRO A 252 -2.64 13.38 -14.24
C PRO A 252 -4.10 13.58 -13.77
N ASN A 253 -4.98 12.71 -14.24
CA ASN A 253 -6.44 12.83 -14.11
C ASN A 253 -7.02 12.19 -12.84
N ILE A 254 -6.25 12.09 -11.76
CA ILE A 254 -6.78 11.68 -10.46
C ILE A 254 -6.37 12.64 -9.34
N THR A 255 -7.23 12.84 -8.37
CA THR A 255 -6.91 13.47 -7.07
C THR A 255 -7.37 12.53 -5.96
N GLY A 256 -7.00 12.81 -4.72
CA GLY A 256 -7.48 11.99 -3.62
C GLY A 256 -6.79 12.22 -2.31
N GLN A 257 -7.10 11.34 -1.38
CA GLN A 257 -6.56 11.36 -0.02
C GLN A 257 -6.31 9.93 0.45
N ARG A 258 -5.22 9.75 1.20
CA ARG A 258 -4.91 8.56 1.97
C ARG A 258 -5.14 8.88 3.44
N ILE A 259 -6.00 8.10 4.08
CA ILE A 259 -6.35 8.28 5.50
C ILE A 259 -6.08 6.96 6.21
N GLY A 260 -5.58 7.02 7.44
CA GLY A 260 -5.34 5.80 8.20
C GLY A 260 -4.73 6.03 9.57
N TYR A 261 -4.08 4.98 10.05
CA TYR A 261 -3.46 4.93 11.37
C TYR A 261 -1.95 4.70 11.22
N LYS A 262 -1.16 5.54 11.89
CA LYS A 262 0.30 5.45 11.90
C LYS A 262 0.84 5.40 13.32
N PHE A 263 2.08 4.94 13.44
CA PHE A 263 2.80 4.84 14.70
C PHE A 263 2.85 6.19 15.43
N ASP A 264 2.51 6.17 16.71
CA ASP A 264 2.71 7.28 17.64
C ASP A 264 4.03 7.03 18.40
N PRO A 265 5.08 7.83 18.16
CA PRO A 265 6.35 7.68 18.86
C PRO A 265 6.31 8.24 20.30
N THR A 266 5.20 8.82 20.73
CA THR A 266 5.06 9.37 22.09
C THR A 266 5.21 8.24 23.12
N PRO A 267 6.09 8.38 24.14
CA PRO A 267 6.21 7.38 25.19
C PRO A 267 4.86 7.07 25.85
N ASN A 268 4.61 5.79 26.13
CA ASN A 268 3.35 5.27 26.67
C ASN A 268 2.11 5.42 25.76
N ALA A 269 2.28 5.75 24.47
CA ALA A 269 1.15 5.76 23.53
C ALA A 269 0.56 4.34 23.38
N THR A 270 -0.75 4.24 23.59
CA THR A 270 -1.52 2.99 23.46
C THR A 270 -2.44 2.99 22.25
N SER A 271 -2.48 4.11 21.52
CA SER A 271 -3.31 4.29 20.33
C SER A 271 -2.46 4.90 19.21
N PRO A 272 -2.68 4.50 17.95
CA PRO A 272 -1.99 5.10 16.81
C PRO A 272 -2.48 6.52 16.55
N LEU A 273 -1.66 7.32 15.86
CA LEU A 273 -2.06 8.61 15.33
C LEU A 273 -2.95 8.41 14.11
N VAL A 274 -4.06 9.15 14.03
CA VAL A 274 -4.82 9.30 12.80
C VAL A 274 -4.04 10.23 11.86
N PHE A 275 -3.92 9.85 10.59
CA PHE A 275 -3.32 10.70 9.58
C PHE A 275 -4.22 10.84 8.37
N SER A 276 -4.02 11.94 7.66
CA SER A 276 -4.67 12.24 6.40
C SER A 276 -3.67 12.95 5.49
N GLU A 277 -3.42 12.38 4.32
CA GLU A 277 -2.42 12.83 3.35
C GLU A 277 -3.06 12.96 1.97
N TYR A 278 -2.91 14.11 1.33
CA TYR A 278 -3.37 14.29 -0.04
C TYR A 278 -2.49 13.48 -1.00
N LEU A 279 -3.12 12.95 -2.05
CA LEU A 279 -2.40 12.34 -3.18
C LEU A 279 -1.89 13.40 -4.17
N ASP A 280 -2.39 14.63 -4.03
CA ASP A 280 -1.90 15.80 -4.75
C ASP A 280 -0.51 16.23 -4.23
N PRO A 281 0.24 17.00 -5.04
CA PRO A 281 1.48 17.65 -4.59
C PRO A 281 1.30 18.48 -3.31
N PRO A 282 2.32 18.52 -2.41
CA PRO A 282 3.60 17.82 -2.50
C PRO A 282 3.45 16.31 -2.28
N ILE A 283 3.93 15.51 -3.23
CA ILE A 283 3.72 14.06 -3.24
C ILE A 283 4.53 13.41 -2.12
N GLN A 284 3.85 12.64 -1.27
CA GLN A 284 4.49 11.93 -0.16
C GLN A 284 5.43 10.83 -0.64
N ASN A 285 6.57 10.67 0.03
CA ASN A 285 7.57 9.66 -0.31
C ASN A 285 7.29 8.28 0.33
N GLU A 286 6.10 7.73 0.07
CA GLU A 286 5.72 6.33 0.40
C GLU A 286 6.69 5.25 -0.18
N ARG A 287 7.24 4.39 0.66
CA ARG A 287 8.05 3.24 0.18
C ARG A 287 7.19 2.00 -0.07
N TRP A 288 7.66 1.09 -0.93
CA TRP A 288 7.01 -0.21 -1.10
C TRP A 288 6.96 -1.00 0.20
N GLY A 289 7.98 -0.87 1.06
CA GLY A 289 8.03 -1.57 2.34
C GLY A 289 7.20 -0.97 3.48
N GLU A 290 6.55 0.18 3.27
CA GLU A 290 5.66 0.76 4.29
C GLU A 290 4.45 -0.15 4.53
N GLY A 291 4.21 -0.45 5.80
CA GLY A 291 3.13 -1.37 6.23
C GLY A 291 3.52 -2.85 6.16
N LEU A 292 4.81 -3.19 6.03
CA LEU A 292 5.31 -4.55 6.21
C LEU A 292 5.60 -4.84 7.68
N VAL A 293 5.15 -5.99 8.16
CA VAL A 293 5.46 -6.53 9.48
C VAL A 293 6.19 -7.86 9.31
N VAL A 294 7.35 -8.01 9.93
CA VAL A 294 8.16 -9.24 9.93
C VAL A 294 8.07 -9.86 11.31
N MET A 295 7.40 -10.99 11.42
CA MET A 295 7.23 -11.74 12.67
C MET A 295 8.21 -12.91 12.69
N GLU A 296 9.27 -12.78 13.46
CA GLU A 296 10.35 -13.78 13.54
C GLU A 296 9.95 -14.97 14.40
N ASN A 297 10.26 -16.18 13.91
CA ASN A 297 10.10 -17.40 14.68
C ASN A 297 11.29 -17.54 15.67
N PRO A 298 11.05 -17.50 17.00
CA PRO A 298 12.12 -17.65 17.99
C PRO A 298 12.77 -19.04 17.99
N ASN A 299 12.08 -20.04 17.44
CA ASN A 299 12.53 -21.43 17.36
C ASN A 299 13.03 -21.80 15.95
N ALA A 300 13.33 -20.82 15.11
CA ALA A 300 13.81 -21.04 13.75
C ALA A 300 15.16 -21.78 13.75
N LYS A 301 15.23 -22.89 13.01
CA LYS A 301 16.47 -23.62 12.73
C LYS A 301 17.48 -22.78 11.95
N HIS A 302 16.98 -21.94 11.04
CA HIS A 302 17.77 -20.98 10.27
C HIS A 302 17.16 -19.59 10.47
N PRO A 303 17.52 -18.87 11.55
CA PRO A 303 16.92 -17.57 11.85
C PRO A 303 17.28 -16.53 10.80
N LEU A 304 16.41 -15.52 10.63
CA LEU A 304 16.73 -14.37 9.79
C LEU A 304 17.83 -13.52 10.44
N PRO A 305 18.69 -12.89 9.62
CA PRO A 305 19.52 -11.80 10.09
C PRO A 305 18.66 -10.65 10.61
N ARG A 306 19.14 -9.97 11.65
CA ARG A 306 18.49 -8.75 12.15
C ARG A 306 18.37 -7.72 11.02
N ASP A 307 17.22 -7.07 10.92
CA ASP A 307 16.93 -5.99 9.96
C ASP A 307 17.09 -6.40 8.48
N TYR A 308 17.01 -7.70 8.17
CA TYR A 308 17.17 -8.23 6.81
C TYR A 308 16.19 -7.59 5.81
N PHE A 309 14.94 -7.39 6.25
CA PHE A 309 13.89 -6.71 5.48
C PHE A 309 13.79 -5.23 5.89
N PRO A 310 14.35 -4.29 5.12
CA PRO A 310 14.39 -2.88 5.50
C PRO A 310 12.99 -2.24 5.45
N TYR A 311 12.82 -1.20 6.27
CA TYR A 311 11.59 -0.39 6.38
C TYR A 311 10.36 -1.13 6.92
N ALA A 312 10.50 -2.39 7.32
CA ALA A 312 9.45 -3.17 7.96
C ALA A 312 9.47 -3.00 9.48
N LEU A 313 8.29 -3.12 10.10
CA LEU A 313 8.19 -3.38 11.53
C LEU A 313 8.70 -4.80 11.80
N ARG A 314 9.55 -4.98 12.81
CA ARG A 314 10.08 -6.29 13.18
C ARG A 314 9.51 -6.70 14.54
N THR A 315 8.85 -7.85 14.62
CA THR A 315 8.36 -8.45 15.86
C THR A 315 9.18 -9.70 16.18
N TYR A 316 9.61 -9.83 17.43
CA TYR A 316 10.48 -10.91 17.89
C TYR A 316 10.25 -11.20 19.38
N MET A 317 10.77 -12.34 19.86
CA MET A 317 10.74 -12.68 21.29
C MET A 317 12.10 -12.39 21.94
N GLN A 318 12.07 -11.83 23.14
CA GLN A 318 13.25 -11.66 23.99
C GLN A 318 12.83 -11.81 25.46
N ASP A 319 13.57 -12.63 26.23
CA ASP A 319 13.31 -12.87 27.65
C ASP A 319 11.85 -13.26 27.96
N GLY A 320 11.24 -14.05 27.07
CA GLY A 320 9.84 -14.50 27.19
C GLY A 320 8.80 -13.43 26.84
N LYS A 321 9.22 -12.23 26.42
CA LYS A 321 8.34 -11.13 26.01
C LYS A 321 8.35 -10.94 24.50
N ARG A 322 7.20 -10.56 23.95
CA ARG A 322 7.08 -10.13 22.55
C ARG A 322 7.45 -8.65 22.45
N LEU A 323 8.42 -8.32 21.61
CA LEU A 323 8.92 -6.97 21.37
C LEU A 323 8.79 -6.61 19.89
N SER A 324 8.75 -5.31 19.60
CA SER A 324 8.68 -4.79 18.24
C SER A 324 9.62 -3.61 18.02
N ASP A 325 10.42 -3.67 16.95
CA ASP A 325 11.18 -2.53 16.42
C ASP A 325 10.32 -1.86 15.34
N VAL A 326 9.84 -0.64 15.59
CA VAL A 326 8.92 0.09 14.69
C VAL A 326 9.67 1.20 13.93
N PRO A 327 9.67 1.19 12.59
CA PRO A 327 10.25 2.28 11.81
C PRO A 327 9.56 3.62 12.08
N PRO A 328 10.28 4.76 11.95
CA PRO A 328 9.65 6.08 11.96
C PRO A 328 8.55 6.18 10.89
N ASN A 329 7.42 6.78 11.24
CA ASN A 329 6.25 6.96 10.36
C ASN A 329 5.64 5.64 9.83
N PHE A 330 5.80 4.52 10.55
CA PHE A 330 5.16 3.26 10.17
C PHE A 330 3.63 3.41 10.07
N ILE A 331 3.04 2.95 8.97
CA ILE A 331 1.59 2.98 8.73
C ILE A 331 1.04 1.58 9.03
N TYR A 332 0.16 1.47 10.02
CA TYR A 332 -0.49 0.22 10.39
C TYR A 332 -1.57 -0.17 9.36
N SER A 333 -2.36 0.81 8.95
CA SER A 333 -3.45 0.63 8.01
C SER A 333 -3.81 1.94 7.33
N SER A 334 -4.33 1.86 6.10
CA SER A 334 -4.81 3.04 5.38
C SER A 334 -5.77 2.68 4.26
N THR A 335 -6.69 3.59 3.98
CA THR A 335 -7.57 3.57 2.81
C THR A 335 -7.26 4.77 1.92
N SER A 336 -7.43 4.61 0.62
CA SER A 336 -7.32 5.71 -0.34
C SER A 336 -8.67 6.01 -0.96
N ILE A 337 -9.06 7.29 -0.91
CA ILE A 337 -10.19 7.84 -1.65
C ILE A 337 -9.58 8.49 -2.89
N ILE A 338 -9.93 7.99 -4.08
CA ILE A 338 -9.38 8.45 -5.35
C ILE A 338 -10.54 8.90 -6.22
N ASN A 339 -10.46 10.13 -6.71
CA ASN A 339 -11.46 10.75 -7.55
C ASN A 339 -10.86 11.06 -8.92
N GLU A 340 -11.67 10.98 -9.96
CA GLU A 340 -11.29 11.47 -11.30
C GLU A 340 -11.24 13.00 -11.30
N THR A 341 -10.31 13.55 -12.08
CA THR A 341 -10.18 14.98 -12.34
C THR A 341 -9.72 15.18 -13.78
N GLU A 342 -9.74 16.43 -14.24
CA GLU A 342 -9.37 16.80 -15.60
C GLU A 342 -8.16 17.73 -15.57
N SER A 343 -6.99 17.18 -15.92
CA SER A 343 -5.76 17.95 -16.09
C SER A 343 -5.67 18.58 -17.48
N LEU A 344 -4.91 19.66 -17.61
CA LEU A 344 -4.68 20.30 -18.90
C LEU A 344 -3.40 19.74 -19.52
N TYR A 345 -3.50 19.16 -20.72
CA TYR A 345 -2.37 18.57 -21.44
C TYR A 345 -1.67 19.63 -22.29
N LEU A 346 -0.34 19.63 -22.28
CA LEU A 346 0.48 20.61 -22.98
C LEU A 346 1.04 20.03 -24.28
N GLU A 347 1.37 20.88 -25.25
CA GLU A 347 1.86 20.46 -26.57
C GLU A 347 3.21 19.73 -26.51
N ASP A 348 4.02 20.02 -25.48
CA ASP A 348 5.30 19.36 -25.23
C ASP A 348 5.17 17.93 -24.64
N GLY A 349 3.93 17.45 -24.46
CA GLY A 349 3.62 16.13 -23.89
C GLY A 349 3.57 16.11 -22.37
N THR A 350 3.80 17.24 -21.69
CA THR A 350 3.59 17.38 -20.24
C THR A 350 2.15 17.80 -19.92
N PHE A 351 1.85 18.07 -18.65
CA PHE A 351 0.50 18.44 -18.22
C PHE A 351 0.53 19.31 -16.96
N LEU A 352 -0.51 20.12 -16.82
CA LEU A 352 -0.90 20.80 -15.60
C LEU A 352 -1.87 19.91 -14.82
N LYS A 353 -1.38 19.31 -13.73
CA LYS A 353 -2.18 18.44 -12.88
C LYS A 353 -3.23 19.26 -12.15
N LYS A 354 -4.52 18.96 -12.32
CA LYS A 354 -5.57 19.59 -11.49
C LYS A 354 -5.45 19.11 -10.05
N ILE A 355 -5.39 20.05 -9.10
CA ILE A 355 -5.21 19.79 -7.67
C ILE A 355 -6.38 20.34 -6.86
N SER A 356 -6.60 19.79 -5.66
CA SER A 356 -7.59 20.33 -4.72
C SER A 356 -7.19 21.72 -4.17
N LEU A 357 -8.19 22.51 -3.76
CA LEU A 357 -7.97 23.81 -3.10
C LEU A 357 -7.10 23.66 -1.83
N ASP A 358 -7.27 22.59 -1.08
CA ASP A 358 -6.46 22.32 0.11
C ASP A 358 -5.01 22.03 -0.26
N ALA A 359 -4.76 21.23 -1.31
CA ALA A 359 -3.41 21.00 -1.81
C ALA A 359 -2.78 22.30 -2.31
N TYR A 360 -3.52 23.13 -3.05
CA TYR A 360 -3.09 24.46 -3.47
C TYR A 360 -2.67 25.32 -2.26
N LYS A 361 -3.50 25.40 -1.21
CA LYS A 361 -3.21 26.14 0.02
C LYS A 361 -2.00 25.59 0.80
N GLN A 362 -1.74 24.29 0.73
CA GLN A 362 -0.55 23.70 1.37
C GLN A 362 0.74 24.04 0.64
N ILE A 363 0.70 24.11 -0.69
CA ILE A 363 1.84 24.51 -1.53
C ILE A 363 2.06 26.02 -1.42
N TYR A 364 1.00 26.79 -1.68
CA TYR A 364 0.98 28.24 -1.62
C TYR A 364 0.67 28.71 -0.19
N ARG A 365 1.68 28.66 0.68
CA ARG A 365 1.62 29.02 2.11
C ARG A 365 1.35 30.52 2.38
N PHE A 366 0.30 31.10 1.82
CA PHE A 366 -0.16 32.45 2.14
C PHE A 366 -1.56 32.38 2.79
N PRO A 367 -1.83 33.08 3.90
CA PRO A 367 -3.19 33.24 4.40
C PRO A 367 -4.00 33.93 3.29
N GLY A 368 -5.15 33.35 2.96
CA GLY A 368 -5.93 33.70 1.79
C GLY A 368 -5.97 35.19 1.52
N LEU A 369 -5.46 35.59 0.35
CA LEU A 369 -6.03 36.73 -0.33
C LEU A 369 -7.47 36.31 -0.64
N GLU A 370 -8.39 36.56 0.29
CA GLU A 370 -9.77 36.83 -0.08
C GLU A 370 -9.71 38.12 -0.91
N MET A 371 -9.29 37.99 -2.16
CA MET A 371 -9.50 39.01 -3.15
C MET A 371 -11.00 38.99 -3.36
N GLY A 372 -11.75 39.77 -2.59
CA GLY A 372 -13.23 39.78 -2.62
C GLY A 372 -13.84 40.16 -3.97
N VAL A 373 -13.03 40.31 -5.00
CA VAL A 373 -13.37 40.58 -6.39
C VAL A 373 -13.20 39.33 -7.28
N PHE A 374 -12.42 38.32 -6.86
CA PHE A 374 -12.12 37.14 -7.67
C PHE A 374 -12.55 35.84 -6.99
N ASN A 375 -13.19 34.95 -7.74
CA ASN A 375 -13.54 33.61 -7.30
C ASN A 375 -12.59 32.60 -7.96
N GLU A 376 -11.64 32.03 -7.21
CA GLU A 376 -10.78 30.96 -7.71
C GLU A 376 -11.61 29.71 -8.04
N LEU A 377 -11.55 29.26 -9.29
CA LEU A 377 -12.34 28.14 -9.81
C LEU A 377 -11.53 26.85 -9.94
N GLU A 378 -10.29 26.96 -10.41
CA GLU A 378 -9.45 25.81 -10.72
C GLU A 378 -8.00 26.03 -10.30
N HIS A 379 -7.37 24.98 -9.79
CA HIS A 379 -5.98 24.99 -9.33
C HIS A 379 -5.22 23.88 -10.03
N TYR A 380 -3.99 24.20 -10.42
CA TYR A 380 -3.13 23.30 -11.17
C TYR A 380 -1.70 23.30 -10.64
N TYR A 381 -1.01 22.17 -10.80
CA TYR A 381 0.40 22.03 -10.50
C TYR A 381 1.15 21.37 -11.66
N HIS A 382 2.26 21.97 -12.07
CA HIS A 382 3.17 21.35 -13.02
C HIS A 382 4.26 20.59 -12.27
N LEU A 383 4.27 19.24 -12.33
CA LEU A 383 5.19 18.43 -11.53
C LEU A 383 6.67 18.71 -11.83
N GLN A 384 7.03 18.80 -13.12
CA GLN A 384 8.42 18.96 -13.57
C GLN A 384 8.93 20.39 -13.38
N LYS A 385 8.12 21.38 -13.75
CA LYS A 385 8.45 22.81 -13.64
C LYS A 385 8.15 23.40 -12.25
N GLN A 386 7.58 22.61 -11.34
CA GLN A 386 7.17 23.05 -9.99
C GLN A 386 6.29 24.31 -9.96
N LEU A 387 5.56 24.60 -11.03
CA LEU A 387 4.67 25.77 -11.13
C LEU A 387 3.33 25.47 -10.46
N VAL A 388 2.77 26.47 -9.78
CA VAL A 388 1.40 26.47 -9.28
C VAL A 388 0.60 27.45 -10.12
N CYS A 389 -0.54 27.02 -10.65
CA CYS A 389 -1.40 27.90 -11.44
C CYS A 389 -2.82 27.90 -10.89
N PHE A 390 -3.55 28.98 -11.07
CA PHE A 390 -4.99 29.00 -10.83
C PHE A 390 -5.73 29.81 -11.90
N ILE A 391 -7.00 29.46 -12.11
CA ILE A 391 -7.95 30.23 -12.90
C ILE A 391 -8.99 30.78 -11.94
N ALA A 392 -9.29 32.07 -12.05
CA ALA A 392 -10.32 32.74 -11.26
C ALA A 392 -11.28 33.51 -12.17
N GLN A 393 -12.48 33.77 -11.66
CA GLN A 393 -13.48 34.62 -12.30
C GLN A 393 -13.57 35.96 -11.57
N ASP A 394 -13.51 37.07 -12.31
CA ASP A 394 -13.83 38.39 -11.76
C ASP A 394 -15.33 38.50 -11.52
N GLN A 395 -15.73 38.86 -10.30
CA GLN A 395 -17.13 38.98 -9.90
C GLN A 395 -17.77 40.30 -10.38
N THR A 396 -16.98 41.23 -10.92
CA THR A 396 -17.42 42.56 -11.36
C THR A 396 -18.02 42.51 -12.76
N ASP A 397 -17.30 41.89 -13.70
CA ASP A 397 -17.69 41.81 -15.12
C ASP A 397 -17.83 40.36 -15.63
N ASN A 398 -17.56 39.35 -14.79
CA ASN A 398 -17.64 37.92 -15.11
C ASN A 398 -16.62 37.45 -16.15
N ASP A 399 -15.55 38.20 -16.35
CA ASP A 399 -14.39 37.71 -17.11
C ASP A 399 -13.59 36.68 -16.29
N TYR A 400 -12.59 36.09 -16.94
CA TYR A 400 -11.69 35.13 -16.34
C TYR A 400 -10.25 35.64 -16.38
N LEU A 401 -9.46 35.16 -15.42
CA LEU A 401 -8.03 35.35 -15.38
C LEU A 401 -7.33 34.04 -15.05
N TYR A 402 -6.07 33.93 -15.45
CA TYR A 402 -5.16 32.93 -14.91
C TYR A 402 -3.97 33.60 -14.24
N MET A 403 -3.39 32.91 -13.26
CA MET A 403 -2.12 33.28 -12.66
C MET A 403 -1.19 32.07 -12.62
N ILE A 404 0.08 32.29 -12.92
CA ILE A 404 1.17 31.33 -12.84
C ILE A 404 2.11 31.80 -11.75
N LEU A 405 2.35 30.91 -10.80
CA LEU A 405 3.23 31.10 -9.67
C LEU A 405 4.43 30.16 -9.83
N GLY A 406 5.63 30.71 -9.76
CA GLY A 406 6.88 29.96 -9.79
C GLY A 406 7.70 30.21 -8.53
N ASN A 407 8.60 29.29 -8.21
CA ASN A 407 9.64 29.48 -7.22
C ASN A 407 10.99 29.06 -7.81
N THR A 408 12.08 29.28 -7.07
CA THR A 408 13.41 28.83 -7.47
C THR A 408 14.06 28.07 -6.31
N VAL A 409 15.16 27.36 -6.58
CA VAL A 409 15.95 26.72 -5.52
C VAL A 409 16.49 27.75 -4.53
N GLU A 410 16.79 28.96 -5.00
CA GLU A 410 17.35 30.06 -4.20
C GLU A 410 16.27 30.84 -3.42
N ASP A 411 15.08 31.01 -4.01
CA ASP A 411 13.88 31.58 -3.36
C ASP A 411 12.73 30.56 -3.42
N PRO A 412 12.51 29.77 -2.35
CA PRO A 412 11.46 28.75 -2.31
C PRO A 412 10.05 29.35 -2.22
N MET A 413 9.92 30.68 -2.09
CA MET A 413 8.63 31.35 -2.04
C MET A 413 8.03 31.49 -3.43
N PHE A 414 6.80 31.02 -3.60
CA PHE A 414 6.05 31.22 -4.84
C PHE A 414 5.77 32.70 -5.09
N ARG A 415 6.10 33.16 -6.30
CA ARG A 415 5.82 34.51 -6.81
C ARG A 415 5.04 34.43 -8.10
N CYS A 416 4.20 35.44 -8.36
CA CYS A 416 3.57 35.60 -9.66
C CYS A 416 4.65 35.81 -10.73
N VAL A 417 4.71 34.88 -11.67
CA VAL A 417 5.61 34.92 -12.83
C VAL A 417 4.85 35.16 -14.14
N GLY A 418 3.54 34.90 -14.15
CA GLY A 418 2.66 35.17 -15.28
C GLY A 418 1.23 35.43 -14.84
N ILE A 419 0.54 36.34 -15.53
CA ILE A 419 -0.87 36.66 -15.29
C ILE A 419 -1.50 37.19 -16.59
N GLN A 420 -2.75 36.85 -16.83
CA GLN A 420 -3.59 37.48 -17.84
C GLN A 420 -5.03 37.56 -17.31
N SER A 421 -5.69 38.71 -17.51
CA SER A 421 -7.09 39.00 -17.18
C SER A 421 -7.90 39.25 -18.46
N ASP A 422 -9.18 39.61 -18.32
CA ASP A 422 -10.04 40.01 -19.44
C ASP A 422 -10.28 38.89 -20.46
N ILE A 423 -10.34 37.63 -19.97
CA ILE A 423 -10.59 36.44 -20.80
C ILE A 423 -12.09 36.13 -20.80
N GLU A 424 -12.69 35.98 -21.97
CA GLU A 424 -14.16 35.94 -22.10
C GLU A 424 -14.80 34.66 -21.54
N SER A 425 -14.04 33.56 -21.47
CA SER A 425 -14.58 32.28 -21.03
C SER A 425 -13.57 31.36 -20.32
N LEU A 426 -14.07 30.45 -19.48
CA LEU A 426 -13.25 29.44 -18.81
C LEU A 426 -12.45 28.53 -19.78
N PRO A 427 -13.01 28.03 -20.90
CA PRO A 427 -12.24 27.25 -21.87
C PRO A 427 -11.10 28.04 -22.52
N GLU A 428 -11.31 29.33 -22.80
CA GLU A 428 -10.25 30.21 -23.30
C GLU A 428 -9.20 30.46 -22.24
N ALA A 429 -9.59 30.65 -20.97
CA ALA A 429 -8.64 30.81 -19.87
C ALA A 429 -7.76 29.57 -19.67
N ARG A 430 -8.34 28.36 -19.80
CA ARG A 430 -7.60 27.10 -19.80
C ARG A 430 -6.61 27.03 -20.96
N SER A 431 -7.05 27.37 -22.18
CA SER A 431 -6.22 27.34 -23.38
C SER A 431 -5.05 28.34 -23.28
N ALA A 432 -5.34 29.57 -22.84
CA ALA A 432 -4.34 30.60 -22.62
C ALA A 432 -3.32 30.21 -21.54
N LEU A 433 -3.78 29.58 -20.44
CA LEU A 433 -2.89 29.05 -19.41
C LEU A 433 -1.98 27.93 -19.96
N GLN A 434 -2.51 27.02 -20.78
CA GLN A 434 -1.72 25.95 -21.41
C GLN A 434 -0.59 26.53 -22.28
N GLU A 435 -0.88 27.51 -23.12
CA GLU A 435 0.12 28.19 -23.95
C GLU A 435 1.13 28.96 -23.10
N ALA A 436 0.67 29.69 -22.09
CA ALA A 436 1.52 30.53 -21.26
C ALA A 436 2.55 29.71 -20.47
N VAL A 437 2.16 28.57 -19.91
CA VAL A 437 3.03 27.70 -19.09
C VAL A 437 4.20 27.10 -19.88
N LEU A 438 4.06 26.95 -21.21
CA LEU A 438 5.14 26.46 -22.06
C LEU A 438 6.35 27.40 -22.07
N ASN A 439 6.13 28.72 -21.88
CA ASN A 439 7.18 29.73 -21.93
C ASN A 439 8.07 29.80 -20.68
N TYR A 440 7.74 29.06 -19.62
CA TYR A 440 8.52 29.03 -18.39
C TYR A 440 9.41 27.79 -18.36
N GLU A 441 10.70 27.99 -18.18
CA GLU A 441 11.68 26.94 -17.85
C GLU A 441 12.14 27.12 -16.40
N ASN A 442 12.50 26.01 -15.75
CA ASN A 442 12.93 25.98 -14.35
C ASN A 442 14.38 26.41 -14.16
#